data_AF-A0A4U2Z8Z6-F1
#
_entry.id   AF-A0A4U2Z8Z6-F1
#
_cell.length_a   1.000
_cell.length_b   1.000
_cell.length_c   1.000
_cell.angle_alpha   90.00
_cell.angle_beta   90.00
_cell.angle_gamma   90.00
#
_symmetry.space_group_name_H-M   'P 1'
#
loop_
_entity.id
_entity.type
_entity.pdbx_description
1 polymer ?
#
loop_
_entity_poly.entity_id
_entity_poly.type
_entity_poly.pdbx_seq_one_letter_code
_entity_poly.pdbx_strand_id
1 'polypeptide(L)' 'MYKIIKTHPTKEQISTFKMKIAEEDDYVDYVVDLNNLGEEAKRELCSLYGIAVEELNQKEKLQLTVSSSI' A
#
# COMPACT_ATOMS: atom_id res chain seq x y z
N MET A 1 3.71 -0.36 8.58
CA MET A 1 4.90 -0.23 7.70
C MET A 1 4.70 0.97 6.79
N TYR A 2 5.78 1.61 6.36
CA TYR A 2 5.75 2.76 5.44
C TYR A 2 6.66 2.49 4.24
N LYS A 3 6.23 2.84 3.03
CA LYS A 3 7.03 2.72 1.80
C LYS A 3 6.73 3.87 0.84
N ILE A 4 7.78 4.51 0.34
CA ILE A 4 7.66 5.51 -0.73
C ILE A 4 7.53 4.78 -2.06
N ILE A 5 6.54 5.15 -2.85
CA ILE A 5 6.29 4.63 -4.20
C ILE A 5 6.35 5.76 -5.21
N LYS A 6 6.80 5.45 -6.43
CA LYS A 6 6.99 6.45 -7.50
C LYS A 6 5.75 6.72 -8.34
N THR A 7 4.73 5.86 -8.22
CA THR A 7 3.56 5.84 -9.09
C THR A 7 2.32 5.57 -8.27
N HIS A 8 1.25 6.32 -8.53
CA HIS A 8 -0.05 6.08 -7.89
C HIS A 8 -0.54 4.64 -8.19
N PRO A 9 -1.05 3.92 -7.18
CA PRO A 9 -1.75 2.66 -7.41
C PRO A 9 -2.92 2.84 -8.38
N THR A 10 -3.19 1.84 -9.21
CA THR A 10 -4.32 1.88 -10.14
C THR A 10 -5.66 1.78 -9.39
N LYS A 11 -6.76 2.19 -10.03
CA LYS A 11 -8.11 2.06 -9.44
C LYS A 11 -8.44 0.61 -9.06
N GLU A 12 -8.01 -0.35 -9.88
CA GLU A 12 -8.16 -1.78 -9.59
C GLU A 12 -7.38 -2.17 -8.33
N GLN A 13 -6.12 -1.76 -8.21
CA GLN A 13 -5.30 -2.03 -7.01
C GLN A 13 -5.93 -1.41 -5.75
N ILE A 14 -6.39 -0.16 -5.83
CA ILE A 14 -7.06 0.54 -4.73
C ILE A 14 -8.29 -0.25 -4.27
N SER A 15 -9.10 -0.74 -5.20
CA SER A 15 -10.29 -1.54 -4.90
C SER A 15 -9.93 -2.92 -4.34
N THR A 16 -9.02 -3.66 -4.99
CA THR A 16 -8.60 -5.01 -4.61
C THR A 16 -7.99 -5.04 -3.21
N PHE A 17 -7.13 -4.07 -2.90
CA PHE A 17 -6.47 -3.98 -1.60
C PHE A 17 -7.23 -3.13 -0.57
N LYS A 18 -8.43 -2.65 -0.93
CA LYS A 18 -9.27 -1.77 -0.08
C LYS A 18 -8.47 -0.61 0.52
N MET A 19 -7.64 0.03 -0.33
CA MET A 19 -6.78 1.13 0.08
C MET A 19 -7.62 2.34 0.51
N LYS A 20 -7.29 2.91 1.65
CA LYS A 20 -7.77 4.24 2.04
C LYS A 20 -6.80 5.27 1.51
N ILE A 21 -7.32 6.31 0.86
CA ILE A 21 -6.53 7.40 0.30
C ILE A 21 -6.61 8.58 1.27
N ALA A 22 -5.46 9.13 1.61
CA ALA A 22 -5.32 10.41 2.31
C ALA A 22 -4.46 11.32 1.44
N GLU A 23 -5.07 12.37 0.89
CA GLU A 23 -4.42 13.35 0.02
C GLU A 23 -4.10 14.59 0.86
N GLU A 24 -2.83 14.96 0.91
CA GLU A 24 -2.32 16.20 1.49
C GLU A 24 -1.66 17.02 0.37
N ASP A 25 -1.43 18.33 0.58
CA ASP A 25 -0.94 19.23 -0.46
C ASP A 25 0.37 18.75 -1.13
N ASP A 26 1.27 18.11 -0.36
CA ASP A 26 2.59 17.69 -0.83
C ASP A 26 2.73 16.18 -1.13
N TYR A 27 1.77 15.36 -0.69
CA TYR A 27 1.85 13.90 -0.85
C TYR A 27 0.49 13.21 -0.79
N VAL A 28 0.43 12.01 -1.36
CA VAL A 28 -0.73 11.11 -1.29
C VAL A 28 -0.34 9.82 -0.60
N ASP A 29 -1.06 9.50 0.48
CA ASP A 29 -0.94 8.27 1.24
C ASP A 29 -2.03 7.27 0.85
N TYR A 30 -1.62 6.03 0.57
CA TYR A 30 -2.49 4.87 0.39
C TYR A 30 -2.27 3.90 1.54
N VAL A 31 -3.27 3.78 2.42
CA VAL A 31 -3.22 2.93 3.61
C VAL A 31 -4.00 1.64 3.37
N VAL A 32 -3.31 0.51 3.49
CA VAL A 32 -3.87 -0.83 3.41
C VAL A 32 -3.94 -1.42 4.82
N ASP A 33 -5.12 -1.91 5.19
CA ASP A 33 -5.32 -2.70 6.40
C ASP A 33 -4.97 -4.16 6.12
N LEU A 34 -3.91 -4.65 6.75
CA LEU A 34 -3.34 -5.97 6.51
C LEU A 34 -4.08 -7.06 7.29
N ASN A 35 -4.79 -6.71 8.35
CA ASN A 35 -5.57 -7.66 9.14
C ASN A 35 -6.82 -8.12 8.36
N ASN A 36 -7.35 -7.25 7.51
CA ASN A 36 -8.52 -7.52 6.67
C ASN A 36 -8.18 -7.97 5.24
N LEU A 37 -6.88 -8.18 4.95
CA LEU A 37 -6.40 -8.59 3.65
C LEU A 37 -6.16 -10.11 3.61
N GLY A 38 -6.76 -10.79 2.62
CA GLY A 38 -6.54 -12.22 2.41
C GLY A 38 -5.08 -12.55 2.04
N GLU A 39 -4.65 -13.79 2.26
CA GLU A 39 -3.26 -14.21 2.01
C GLU A 39 -2.84 -14.03 0.55
N GLU A 40 -3.73 -14.28 -0.42
CA GLU A 40 -3.45 -14.07 -1.84
C GLU A 40 -3.20 -12.60 -2.16
N ALA A 41 -4.05 -11.71 -1.65
CA ALA A 41 -3.90 -10.27 -1.82
C ALA A 41 -2.62 -9.75 -1.12
N LYS A 42 -2.24 -10.30 0.05
CA LYS A 42 -0.96 -9.99 0.68
C LYS A 42 0.22 -10.37 -0.19
N ARG A 43 0.21 -11.57 -0.79
CA ARG A 43 1.28 -12.05 -1.70
C ARG A 43 1.38 -11.18 -2.96
N GLU A 44 0.25 -10.82 -3.54
CA GLU A 44 0.22 -9.93 -4.71
C GLU A 44 0.78 -8.55 -4.35
N LEU A 45 0.38 -8.00 -3.20
CA LEU A 45 0.89 -6.73 -2.70
C LEU A 45 2.40 -6.78 -2.44
N CYS A 46 2.92 -7.87 -1.87
CA CYS A 46 4.36 -8.12 -1.71
C CYS A 46 5.09 -8.05 -3.05
N SER A 47 4.54 -8.73 -4.07
CA SER A 47 5.11 -8.80 -5.42
C SER A 47 5.11 -7.43 -6.10
N LEU A 48 3.98 -6.72 -6.06
CA LEU A 48 3.78 -5.43 -6.71
C LEU A 48 4.71 -4.34 -6.16
N TYR A 49 4.84 -4.28 -4.84
CA TYR A 49 5.59 -3.24 -4.17
C TYR A 49 6.97 -3.70 -3.69
N GLY A 50 7.40 -4.92 -4.01
CA GLY A 50 8.68 -5.49 -3.56
C GLY A 50 8.83 -5.41 -2.04
N ILE A 51 7.85 -5.94 -1.31
CA ILE A 51 7.82 -6.00 0.16
C ILE A 51 7.96 -7.47 0.57
N ALA A 52 8.77 -7.75 1.59
CA ALA A 52 8.86 -9.10 2.11
C ALA A 52 7.56 -9.48 2.86
N VAL A 53 7.03 -10.67 2.58
CA VAL A 53 5.79 -11.16 3.21
C VAL A 53 5.92 -11.25 4.74
N GLU A 54 7.12 -11.54 5.24
CA GLU A 54 7.44 -11.59 6.66
C GLU A 54 7.27 -10.22 7.32
N GLU A 55 7.66 -9.13 6.65
CA GLU A 55 7.48 -7.76 7.13
C GLU A 55 5.99 -7.37 7.16
N LEU A 56 5.23 -7.84 6.16
CA LEU A 56 3.78 -7.62 6.08
C LEU A 56 3.02 -8.35 7.18
N ASN A 57 3.38 -9.60 7.46
CA ASN A 57 2.69 -10.43 8.47
C ASN A 57 2.88 -9.95 9.90
N GLN A 58 3.92 -9.15 10.17
CA GLN A 58 4.19 -8.58 11.49
C GLN A 58 3.55 -7.20 11.71
N LYS A 59 2.76 -6.70 10.75
CA LYS A 59 2.22 -5.34 10.76
C LYS A 59 0.72 -5.36 10.49
N GLU A 60 0.01 -4.45 11.14
CA GLU A 60 -1.44 -4.31 10.98
C GLU A 60 -1.81 -3.47 9.76
N LYS A 61 -0.93 -2.55 9.37
CA LYS A 61 -1.15 -1.62 8.25
C LYS A 61 0.10 -1.38 7.43
N LEU A 62 -0.10 -1.16 6.14
CA LEU A 62 0.92 -0.69 5.20
C LEU A 62 0.49 0.67 4.66
N GLN A 63 1.38 1.65 4.71
CA GLN A 63 1.22 2.96 4.10
C GLN A 63 2.16 3.06 2.91
N LEU A 64 1.59 3.36 1.74
CA LEU A 64 2.31 3.65 0.51
C LEU A 64 2.17 5.14 0.20
N THR A 65 3.28 5.84 0.08
CA THR A 65 3.25 7.31 -0.09
C THR A 65 3.83 7.68 -1.45
N VAL A 66 3.08 8.49 -2.18
CA VAL A 66 3.54 9.17 -3.40
C VAL A 66 3.78 10.64 -3.03
N SER A 67 5.03 11.10 -3.10
CA SER A 67 5.33 12.53 -2.97
C SER A 67 5.03 13.23 -4.30
N SER A 68 4.32 14.36 -4.25
CA SER A 68 4.04 15.20 -5.42
C SER A 68 5.27 15.98 -5.90
N SER A 69 6.33 16.00 -5.10
CA SER A 69 7.63 16.59 -5.44
C SER A 69 8.51 15.58 -6.17
N ILE A 70 8.44 15.60 -7.51
CA ILE A 70 9.52 15.13 -8.40
C ILE A 70 10.21 16.36 -8.97
#